data_AF-A0A815EH90-F1
#
_entry.id   AF-A0A815EH90-F1
#
_cell.length_a   1.000
_cell.length_b   1.000
_cell.length_c   1.000
_cell.angle_alpha   90.00
_cell.angle_beta   90.00
_cell.angle_gamma   90.00
#
_symmetry.space_group_name_H-M   'P 1'
#
loop_
_entity.id
_entity.type
_entity.pdbx_description
1 polymer ?
#
loop_
_entity_poly.entity_id
_entity_poly.type
_entity_poly.pdbx_seq_one_letter_code
_entity_poly.pdbx_strand_id
1 'polypeptide(L)'
;MCWLIFILSLFSVCNSIPIAKIQSYIIVDDVYNNLFNVTENQCICEMIKVNDSISALNYFSTNQTCQLFRSNITTIYIEFYSNSVFLFLNQSSISILNIQEYQPSTSSLTSTTISSTSPSSTTSSTSTTTNACNLFLDQTTYPAGAKPWSVAVVDVSNDNKPDIIVANYDSSTVSVLLNAGSGTFNAQTNYSIGIQPASVAVVDVNNDNKPDIIVANSGSNNVGVLLNTGSGTFNAQTTYPVDINPLSLAVVDVNSDNKPDIVIANYYSSTVSVLLNAGNGTFNAQTTYSISSGPISVVLVDMNNDNKPDMIVANYYSSIVSVLLNAGNGTFSAQTTYSVTSGPMSVAVVDVNNDNKPDIIVANFGSNNVGVLLNAGSGIFSNQTSYSVGANPVSVTVADMNNDNKPDIIVANYVSNTIGLLLNTGSGTFNAQTTYPVGIYPYSLAVVDVNSDNKPDIIFANSASDNVGVLLHC
;
A
#
# COMPACT_ATOMS: atom_id res chain seq x y z
N MET A 1 46.89 0.54 42.39
CA MET A 1 48.02 -0.33 42.01
C MET A 1 47.44 -1.65 41.48
N CYS A 2 46.89 -1.61 40.26
CA CYS A 2 46.47 -2.78 39.45
C CYS A 2 46.03 -2.32 38.05
N TRP A 3 46.79 -1.38 37.47
CA TRP A 3 46.62 -0.89 36.10
C TRP A 3 47.98 -0.97 35.42
N LEU A 4 48.57 -2.16 35.42
CA LEU A 4 49.83 -2.45 34.70
C LEU A 4 50.07 -3.97 34.58
N ILE A 5 49.07 -4.76 34.20
CA ILE A 5 49.22 -6.10 33.62
C ILE A 5 47.92 -6.34 32.83
N PHE A 6 47.95 -6.00 31.55
CA PHE A 6 47.22 -6.61 30.42
C PHE A 6 47.52 -5.77 29.15
N ILE A 7 48.77 -5.33 29.04
CA ILE A 7 49.38 -4.82 27.80
C ILE A 7 50.52 -5.80 27.52
N LEU A 8 50.19 -6.99 26.97
CA LEU A 8 51.19 -7.89 26.36
C LEU A 8 50.61 -9.11 25.61
N SER A 9 49.32 -9.12 25.25
CA SER A 9 48.75 -10.19 24.40
C SER A 9 48.01 -9.71 23.14
N LEU A 10 48.17 -8.44 22.76
CA LEU A 10 47.74 -7.93 21.44
C LEU A 10 48.92 -7.39 20.59
N PHE A 11 50.15 -7.52 21.08
CA PHE A 11 51.37 -7.28 20.31
C PHE A 11 51.83 -8.59 19.63
N SER A 12 51.08 -9.06 18.63
CA SER A 12 51.64 -9.96 17.61
C SER A 12 50.92 -9.94 16.25
N VAL A 13 49.91 -9.07 16.06
CA VAL A 13 49.23 -8.93 14.76
C VAL A 13 49.08 -7.47 14.39
N CYS A 14 50.20 -6.74 14.31
CA CYS A 14 50.31 -5.45 13.59
C CYS A 14 51.78 -5.01 13.53
N ASN A 15 52.60 -5.77 12.81
CA ASN A 15 53.91 -5.29 12.35
C ASN A 15 53.89 -5.31 10.83
N SER A 16 53.27 -4.29 10.21
CA SER A 16 53.42 -3.93 8.78
C SER A 16 52.73 -2.59 8.41
N ILE A 17 52.47 -1.66 9.33
CA ILE A 17 51.89 -0.35 8.96
C ILE A 17 52.59 0.77 9.76
N PRO A 18 53.10 1.84 9.13
CA PRO A 18 53.78 2.92 9.82
C PRO A 18 52.83 3.69 10.73
N ILE A 19 53.36 4.06 11.90
CA ILE A 19 52.73 4.82 12.97
C ILE A 19 52.14 6.15 12.43
N ALA A 20 50.82 6.29 12.49
CA ALA A 20 50.17 7.60 12.46
C ALA A 20 49.90 8.07 13.90
N LYS A 21 50.31 9.31 14.20
CA LYS A 21 50.19 9.99 15.49
C LYS A 21 48.77 9.95 16.04
N ILE A 22 48.62 9.51 17.29
CA ILE A 22 47.40 9.74 18.08
C ILE A 22 47.41 11.22 18.53
N GLN A 23 46.55 12.05 17.95
CA GLN A 23 46.32 13.42 18.40
C GLN A 23 44.97 13.47 19.14
N SER A 24 45.06 13.61 20.47
CA SER A 24 43.99 13.85 21.46
C SER A 24 43.08 12.67 21.88
N TYR A 25 42.84 12.62 23.20
CA TYR A 25 41.77 11.87 23.87
C TYR A 25 40.63 12.87 24.15
N ILE A 26 39.39 12.52 23.83
CA ILE A 26 38.22 13.28 24.29
C ILE A 26 37.31 12.31 25.04
N ILE A 27 37.05 12.63 26.31
CA ILE A 27 35.96 12.03 27.09
C ILE A 27 34.76 12.94 26.87
N VAL A 28 33.70 12.44 26.24
CA VAL A 28 32.47 13.20 26.00
C VAL A 28 31.37 12.60 26.86
N ASP A 29 31.01 13.30 27.94
CA ASP A 29 29.68 13.22 28.53
C ASP A 29 28.80 14.18 27.72
N ASP A 30 27.68 13.66 27.21
CA ASP A 30 26.64 14.31 26.41
C ASP A 30 26.90 14.60 24.92
N VAL A 31 25.92 14.16 24.12
CA VAL A 31 25.85 14.21 22.66
C VAL A 31 25.86 15.66 22.19
N TYR A 32 26.99 16.10 21.62
CA TYR A 32 27.04 17.27 20.74
C TYR A 32 27.52 16.87 19.35
N ASN A 33 26.75 17.31 18.35
CA ASN A 33 27.06 17.23 16.92
C ASN A 33 28.41 17.87 16.62
N ASN A 34 29.34 17.10 16.04
CA ASN A 34 30.53 17.65 15.39
C ASN A 34 30.55 17.20 13.92
N LEU A 35 30.67 18.17 13.01
CA LEU A 35 30.96 17.98 11.59
C LEU A 35 32.48 17.96 11.41
N PHE A 36 33.01 16.94 10.72
CA PHE A 36 34.42 16.88 10.33
C PHE A 36 34.56 16.88 8.81
N ASN A 37 35.46 17.72 8.29
CA ASN A 37 35.86 17.70 6.88
C ASN A 37 36.92 16.61 6.66
N VAL A 38 36.62 15.63 5.81
CA VAL A 38 37.60 14.63 5.36
C VAL A 38 38.05 15.01 3.95
N THR A 39 39.35 15.23 3.76
CA THR A 39 39.98 15.30 2.43
C THR A 39 40.75 14.01 2.19
N GLU A 40 40.82 13.58 0.93
CA GLU A 40 41.19 12.23 0.50
C GLU A 40 42.50 11.69 1.12
N ASN A 41 42.49 10.37 1.42
CA ASN A 41 43.60 9.52 1.88
C ASN A 41 44.14 9.73 3.31
N GLN A 42 43.27 9.74 4.32
CA GLN A 42 43.69 9.45 5.70
C GLN A 42 42.80 8.38 6.37
N CYS A 43 43.45 7.42 7.06
CA CYS A 43 42.78 6.40 7.86
C CYS A 43 42.39 6.98 9.22
N ILE A 44 41.12 6.84 9.59
CA ILE A 44 40.61 7.23 10.91
C ILE A 44 40.30 5.96 11.70
N CYS A 45 40.77 5.89 12.94
CA CYS A 45 40.32 4.90 13.92
C CYS A 45 39.38 5.60 14.90
N GLU A 46 38.11 5.21 14.92
CA GLU A 46 37.18 5.59 15.98
C GLU A 46 36.98 4.42 16.95
N MET A 47 36.91 4.74 18.24
CA MET A 47 36.38 3.85 19.26
C MET A 47 35.04 4.41 19.70
N ILE A 48 33.99 3.59 19.60
CA ILE A 48 32.66 3.95 20.09
C ILE A 48 32.46 3.25 21.43
N LYS A 49 32.18 4.04 22.48
CA LYS A 49 31.81 3.52 23.79
C LYS A 49 30.28 3.48 23.87
N VAL A 50 29.70 2.31 24.10
CA VAL A 50 28.26 2.14 24.33
C VAL A 50 28.09 1.45 25.68
N ASN A 51 27.41 2.13 26.61
CA ASN A 51 27.04 1.61 27.95
C ASN A 51 28.19 0.88 28.66
N ASP A 52 29.22 1.64 29.04
CA ASP A 52 30.39 1.21 29.82
C ASP A 52 31.24 0.05 29.28
N SER A 53 30.97 -0.39 28.05
CA SER A 53 31.82 -1.35 27.33
C SER A 53 32.40 -0.70 26.08
N ILE A 54 33.70 -0.92 25.83
CA ILE A 54 34.37 -0.47 24.59
C ILE A 54 34.02 -1.48 23.50
N SER A 55 33.34 -1.02 22.46
CA SER A 55 32.85 -1.90 21.39
C SER A 55 33.25 -1.33 20.03
N ALA A 56 34.15 -2.06 19.38
CA ALA A 56 34.62 -1.91 18.00
C ALA A 56 35.71 -0.86 17.72
N LEU A 57 36.62 -1.30 16.85
CA LEU A 57 37.65 -0.52 16.17
C LEU A 57 37.44 -0.78 14.68
N ASN A 58 37.23 0.25 13.88
CA ASN A 58 37.08 0.10 12.42
C ASN A 58 38.20 0.81 11.65
N TYR A 59 38.53 0.24 10.50
CA TYR A 59 39.56 0.69 9.56
C TYR A 59 38.91 1.00 8.22
N PHE A 60 39.29 2.12 7.60
CA PHE A 60 38.80 2.50 6.27
C PHE A 60 39.92 2.48 5.23
N SER A 61 39.62 1.90 4.06
CA SER A 61 40.36 2.06 2.82
C SER A 61 39.38 1.94 1.65
N THR A 62 39.49 2.82 0.67
CA THR A 62 38.53 3.03 -0.42
C THR A 62 38.46 1.89 -1.44
N ASN A 63 39.11 0.73 -1.25
CA ASN A 63 39.18 -0.29 -2.30
C ASN A 63 39.44 -1.75 -1.86
N GLN A 64 38.85 -2.27 -0.78
CA GLN A 64 38.65 -3.73 -0.59
C GLN A 64 37.67 -4.09 0.55
N THR A 65 37.05 -5.27 0.44
CA THR A 65 35.99 -5.82 1.29
C THR A 65 36.32 -5.87 2.78
N CYS A 66 35.39 -5.38 3.62
CA CYS A 66 35.52 -5.38 5.09
C CYS A 66 35.37 -6.79 5.69
N GLN A 67 36.23 -7.13 6.67
CA GLN A 67 36.03 -8.27 7.56
C GLN A 67 35.57 -7.78 8.93
N LEU A 68 34.46 -8.32 9.42
CA LEU A 68 33.89 -8.02 10.74
C LEU A 68 34.57 -8.87 11.81
N PHE A 69 35.14 -8.25 12.85
CA PHE A 69 35.53 -8.97 14.06
C PHE A 69 34.48 -8.80 15.16
N ARG A 70 33.92 -9.92 15.62
CA ARG A 70 33.00 -9.96 16.76
C ARG A 70 33.75 -9.76 18.07
N SER A 71 33.23 -8.87 18.90
CA SER A 71 33.37 -8.95 20.36
C SER A 71 31.97 -9.07 20.97
N ASN A 72 31.88 -9.80 22.08
CA ASN A 72 30.61 -10.18 22.68
C ASN A 72 29.90 -8.97 23.27
N ILE A 73 28.58 -8.94 23.03
CA ILE A 73 27.57 -7.98 23.52
C ILE A 73 27.29 -6.85 22.52
N THR A 74 26.17 -7.00 21.81
CA THR A 74 25.54 -6.09 20.82
C THR A 74 26.14 -6.08 19.41
N THR A 75 25.41 -6.64 18.44
CA THR A 75 25.71 -6.52 17.01
C THR A 75 25.14 -5.21 16.49
N ILE A 76 25.99 -4.36 15.92
CA ILE A 76 25.59 -3.16 15.18
C ILE A 76 25.62 -3.51 13.70
N TYR A 77 24.52 -3.26 12.98
CA TYR A 77 24.48 -3.37 11.52
C TYR A 77 24.60 -1.97 10.92
N ILE A 78 25.44 -1.84 9.89
CA ILE A 78 25.60 -0.59 9.15
C ILE A 78 25.36 -0.89 7.68
N GLU A 79 24.39 -0.20 7.09
CA GLU A 79 24.14 -0.24 5.65
C GLU A 79 24.49 1.11 5.02
N PHE A 80 25.17 1.04 3.87
CA PHE A 80 25.54 2.20 3.08
C PHE A 80 24.65 2.26 1.83
N TYR A 81 23.96 3.37 1.65
CA TYR A 81 23.34 3.74 0.38
C TYR A 81 24.07 4.99 -0.15
N SER A 82 24.02 5.21 -1.46
CA SER A 82 24.87 6.11 -2.24
C SER A 82 25.19 7.47 -1.57
N ASN A 83 24.29 8.01 -0.75
CA ASN A 83 24.46 9.27 -0.02
C ASN A 83 24.05 9.23 1.47
N SER A 84 23.85 8.05 2.10
CA SER A 84 23.39 7.93 3.50
C SER A 84 23.98 6.73 4.22
N VAL A 85 24.24 6.88 5.54
CA VAL A 85 24.68 5.80 6.43
C VAL A 85 23.59 5.53 7.46
N PHE A 86 23.17 4.27 7.58
CA PHE A 86 22.20 3.83 8.57
C PHE A 86 22.87 2.95 9.62
N LEU A 87 22.61 3.23 10.90
CA LEU A 87 23.11 2.45 12.03
C LEU A 87 21.92 1.77 12.74
N PHE A 88 21.96 0.44 12.81
CA PHE A 88 20.96 -0.35 13.51
C PHE A 88 21.52 -0.85 14.84
N LEU A 89 20.89 -0.43 15.93
CA LEU A 89 21.08 -0.98 17.27
C LEU A 89 19.91 -1.89 17.58
N ASN A 90 20.19 -3.10 18.07
CA ASN A 90 19.15 -4.08 18.33
C ASN A 90 18.13 -3.55 19.35
N GLN A 91 16.89 -3.42 18.87
CA GLN A 91 15.65 -3.03 19.54
C GLN A 91 15.50 -1.55 19.98
N SER A 92 14.56 -0.89 19.29
CA SER A 92 13.68 0.22 19.75
C SER A 92 14.03 1.68 19.41
N SER A 93 15.04 1.99 18.59
CA SER A 93 15.23 3.40 18.16
C SER A 93 15.96 3.51 16.81
N ILE A 94 15.38 4.25 15.87
CA ILE A 94 16.05 4.69 14.63
C ILE A 94 16.46 6.15 14.84
N SER A 95 17.72 6.47 14.57
CA SER A 95 18.19 7.86 14.50
C SER A 95 18.68 8.12 13.08
N ILE A 96 18.09 9.12 12.41
CA ILE A 96 18.45 9.53 11.05
C ILE A 96 19.45 10.68 11.16
N LEU A 97 20.64 10.50 10.60
CA LEU A 97 21.61 11.59 10.45
C LEU A 97 21.57 12.09 8.99
N ASN A 98 21.00 13.27 8.77
CA ASN A 98 21.03 13.92 7.45
C ASN A 98 22.40 14.60 7.24
N ILE A 99 23.12 14.19 6.21
CA ILE A 99 24.34 14.87 5.76
C ILE A 99 23.91 15.89 4.70
N GLN A 100 24.03 17.19 4.98
CA GLN A 100 23.89 18.23 3.94
C GLN A 100 25.17 18.29 3.10
N GLU A 101 25.00 18.22 1.78
CA GLU A 101 26.10 18.32 0.81
C GLU A 101 26.61 19.78 0.72
N TYR A 102 27.91 19.97 0.92
CA TYR A 102 28.60 21.26 0.74
C TYR A 102 29.10 21.39 -0.70
N GLN A 103 28.56 22.36 -1.46
CA GLN A 103 28.98 22.64 -2.84
C GLN A 103 30.01 23.78 -2.86
N PRO A 104 31.28 23.55 -3.27
CA PRO A 104 32.26 24.63 -3.39
C PRO A 104 32.04 25.41 -4.69
N SER A 105 31.84 26.73 -4.56
CA SER A 105 31.80 27.67 -5.68
C SER A 105 33.16 27.76 -6.38
N THR A 106 33.23 27.39 -7.66
CA THR A 106 34.39 27.72 -8.50
C THR A 106 34.07 28.89 -9.41
N SER A 107 34.87 29.95 -9.26
CA SER A 107 34.85 31.13 -10.12
C SER A 107 36.02 31.11 -11.08
N SER A 108 35.72 31.46 -12.34
CA SER A 108 36.60 31.89 -13.43
C SER A 108 37.58 30.88 -14.05
N LEU A 109 37.49 30.72 -15.37
CA LEU A 109 38.35 31.43 -16.31
C LEU A 109 37.77 31.34 -17.73
N THR A 110 37.51 32.50 -18.31
CA THR A 110 37.19 32.72 -19.72
C THR A 110 38.43 32.47 -20.58
N SER A 111 38.28 31.73 -21.68
CA SER A 111 39.19 31.81 -22.82
C SER A 111 38.39 31.94 -24.10
N THR A 112 38.46 33.13 -24.69
CA THR A 112 37.84 33.49 -25.95
C THR A 112 38.81 33.16 -27.09
N THR A 113 38.42 32.27 -28.00
CA THR A 113 39.04 32.18 -29.34
C THR A 113 37.94 32.27 -30.38
N ILE A 114 37.94 33.39 -31.09
CA ILE A 114 37.11 33.65 -32.27
C ILE A 114 37.89 33.16 -33.48
N SER A 115 37.31 32.26 -34.27
CA SER A 115 37.70 32.06 -35.66
C SER A 115 36.48 31.69 -36.50
N SER A 116 36.23 32.53 -37.49
CA SER A 116 35.13 32.55 -38.45
C SER A 116 35.26 31.49 -39.55
N THR A 117 34.14 30.84 -39.95
CA THR A 117 33.64 30.73 -41.34
C THR A 117 32.41 29.81 -41.46
N SER A 118 31.30 30.39 -41.96
CA SER A 118 30.19 29.91 -42.81
C SER A 118 29.45 28.56 -42.57
N PRO A 119 28.12 28.49 -42.83
CA PRO A 119 27.26 27.38 -42.40
C PRO A 119 27.20 26.26 -43.45
N SER A 120 27.30 25.01 -43.01
CA SER A 120 26.91 23.84 -43.81
C SER A 120 26.07 22.89 -42.96
N SER A 121 24.89 22.61 -43.49
CA SER A 121 23.85 21.68 -43.03
C SER A 121 24.38 20.41 -42.34
N THR A 122 24.02 20.25 -41.07
CA THR A 122 24.00 18.95 -40.40
C THR A 122 22.62 18.75 -39.79
N THR A 123 21.89 17.80 -40.35
CA THR A 123 20.72 17.17 -39.75
C THR A 123 21.08 16.69 -38.35
N SER A 124 20.60 17.39 -37.31
CA SER A 124 20.60 16.83 -35.96
C SER A 124 19.48 15.80 -35.89
N SER A 125 19.82 14.53 -36.06
CA SER A 125 19.02 13.46 -35.49
C SER A 125 19.10 13.60 -33.97
N THR A 126 18.16 14.33 -33.39
CA THR A 126 17.84 14.19 -31.97
C THR A 126 17.34 12.76 -31.80
N SER A 127 18.23 11.86 -31.37
CA SER A 127 17.80 10.61 -30.76
C SER A 127 17.15 10.98 -29.44
N THR A 128 15.87 11.33 -29.49
CA THR A 128 14.99 11.20 -28.34
C THR A 128 14.97 9.71 -28.04
N THR A 129 15.80 9.28 -27.10
CA THR A 129 15.55 8.06 -26.36
C THR A 129 14.24 8.30 -25.61
N THR A 130 13.12 8.08 -26.29
CA THR A 130 11.86 7.82 -25.62
C THR A 130 12.14 6.63 -24.73
N ASN A 131 12.27 6.85 -23.42
CA ASN A 131 12.08 5.77 -22.48
C ASN A 131 10.69 5.24 -22.78
N ALA A 132 10.63 4.13 -23.52
CA ALA A 132 9.39 3.46 -23.82
C ALA A 132 8.81 3.04 -22.47
N CYS A 133 7.61 3.52 -22.21
CA CYS A 133 6.95 3.29 -20.95
C CYS A 133 6.65 1.79 -20.80
N ASN A 134 7.04 1.19 -19.67
CA ASN A 134 6.97 -0.25 -19.44
C ASN A 134 5.67 -0.60 -18.70
N LEU A 135 4.54 -0.27 -19.33
CA LEU A 135 3.15 -0.30 -18.85
C LEU A 135 2.71 0.86 -17.93
N PHE A 136 3.55 1.27 -16.98
CA PHE A 136 3.24 2.41 -16.11
C PHE A 136 4.35 3.45 -16.12
N LEU A 137 3.95 4.71 -15.95
CA LEU A 137 4.85 5.78 -15.52
C LEU A 137 5.29 5.55 -14.07
N ASP A 138 6.34 6.26 -13.65
CA ASP A 138 6.75 6.28 -12.25
C ASP A 138 5.60 6.76 -11.36
N GLN A 139 5.51 6.18 -10.15
CA GLN A 139 4.46 6.53 -9.20
C GLN A 139 4.49 8.02 -8.86
N THR A 140 3.32 8.66 -8.92
CA THR A 140 3.07 9.96 -8.31
C THR A 140 2.37 9.78 -6.97
N THR A 141 2.75 10.58 -5.95
CA THR A 141 2.18 10.48 -4.60
C THR A 141 1.47 11.75 -4.18
N TYR A 142 0.36 11.60 -3.46
CA TYR A 142 -0.39 12.70 -2.85
C TYR A 142 -0.56 12.45 -1.34
N PRO A 143 -0.27 13.44 -0.47
CA PRO A 143 -0.45 13.27 0.97
C PRO A 143 -1.90 12.90 1.33
N ALA A 144 -2.03 11.93 2.23
CA ALA A 144 -3.28 11.50 2.85
C ALA A 144 -3.25 11.83 4.36
N GLY A 145 -4.22 11.35 5.13
CA GLY A 145 -4.08 11.27 6.59
C GLY A 145 -3.18 10.11 7.01
N ALA A 146 -2.91 10.00 8.31
CA ALA A 146 -2.07 8.95 8.86
C ALA A 146 -2.68 7.56 8.67
N LYS A 147 -1.85 6.63 8.19
CA LYS A 147 -2.18 5.22 7.94
C LYS A 147 -3.40 5.04 7.05
N PRO A 148 -3.35 5.49 5.78
CA PRO A 148 -4.44 5.29 4.84
C PRO A 148 -4.64 3.79 4.60
N TRP A 149 -5.86 3.30 4.79
CA TRP A 149 -6.21 1.88 4.67
C TRP A 149 -7.05 1.58 3.44
N SER A 150 -8.03 2.41 3.13
CA SER A 150 -8.95 2.14 2.03
C SER A 150 -9.02 3.34 1.11
N VAL A 151 -9.03 3.06 -0.20
CA VAL A 151 -9.22 4.05 -1.26
C VAL A 151 -10.46 3.70 -2.07
N ALA A 152 -11.26 4.71 -2.39
CA ALA A 152 -12.30 4.67 -3.40
C ALA A 152 -12.07 5.80 -4.41
N VAL A 153 -12.46 5.59 -5.67
CA VAL A 153 -12.26 6.59 -6.74
C VAL A 153 -13.56 6.79 -7.50
N VAL A 154 -14.17 7.97 -7.33
CA VAL A 154 -15.49 8.33 -7.88
C VAL A 154 -15.52 9.85 -8.05
N ASP A 155 -16.20 10.35 -9.08
CA ASP A 155 -16.46 11.79 -9.22
C ASP A 155 -17.46 12.24 -8.14
N VAL A 156 -16.98 12.96 -7.11
CA VAL A 156 -17.81 13.53 -6.04
C VAL A 156 -18.06 15.02 -6.24
N SER A 157 -17.38 15.63 -7.21
CA SER A 157 -17.50 17.05 -7.55
C SER A 157 -18.46 17.33 -8.71
N ASN A 158 -18.92 16.29 -9.39
CA ASN A 158 -19.78 16.32 -10.58
C ASN A 158 -19.13 17.10 -11.74
N ASP A 159 -17.82 16.93 -11.92
CA ASP A 159 -17.03 17.54 -13.00
C ASP A 159 -16.57 16.53 -14.09
N ASN A 160 -17.06 15.29 -14.00
CA ASN A 160 -16.71 14.11 -14.80
C ASN A 160 -15.25 13.68 -14.68
N LYS A 161 -14.58 13.99 -13.57
CA LYS A 161 -13.25 13.48 -13.27
C LYS A 161 -13.30 12.66 -11.98
N PRO A 162 -12.84 11.40 -12.00
CA PRO A 162 -12.84 10.60 -10.78
C PRO A 162 -11.91 11.19 -9.72
N ASP A 163 -12.44 11.45 -8.53
CA ASP A 163 -11.73 11.98 -7.36
C ASP A 163 -11.27 10.84 -6.44
N ILE A 164 -10.24 11.06 -5.62
CA ILE A 164 -9.74 10.04 -4.67
C ILE A 164 -10.31 10.31 -3.27
N ILE A 165 -10.92 9.28 -2.69
CA ILE A 165 -11.46 9.27 -1.33
C ILE A 165 -10.67 8.25 -0.51
N VAL A 166 -10.16 8.63 0.67
CA VAL A 166 -9.23 7.82 1.47
C VAL A 166 -9.66 7.72 2.92
N ALA A 167 -9.86 6.51 3.45
CA ALA A 167 -10.05 6.27 4.87
C ALA A 167 -8.68 6.24 5.61
N ASN A 168 -8.47 7.17 6.53
CA ASN A 168 -7.21 7.32 7.27
C ASN A 168 -7.32 6.73 8.67
N TYR A 169 -6.86 5.49 8.83
CA TYR A 169 -7.10 4.66 10.00
C TYR A 169 -6.65 5.35 11.30
N ASP A 170 -5.43 5.86 11.37
CA ASP A 170 -4.91 6.46 12.61
C ASP A 170 -5.33 7.94 12.78
N SER A 171 -5.80 8.60 11.72
CA SER A 171 -6.26 10.01 11.79
C SER A 171 -7.73 10.18 12.14
N SER A 172 -8.55 9.12 12.07
CA SER A 172 -10.01 9.22 12.28
C SER A 172 -10.71 10.18 11.29
N THR A 173 -10.16 10.29 10.07
CA THR A 173 -10.65 11.14 8.99
C THR A 173 -10.83 10.37 7.69
N VAL A 174 -11.64 10.93 6.79
CA VAL A 174 -11.58 10.66 5.35
C VAL A 174 -10.90 11.84 4.65
N SER A 175 -9.92 11.57 3.79
CA SER A 175 -9.37 12.56 2.86
C SER A 175 -10.13 12.53 1.54
N VAL A 176 -10.46 13.71 1.00
CA VAL A 176 -11.01 13.89 -0.34
C VAL A 176 -10.00 14.69 -1.16
N LEU A 177 -9.51 14.12 -2.26
CA LEU A 177 -8.57 14.73 -3.19
C LEU A 177 -9.26 14.87 -4.54
N LEU A 178 -9.63 16.11 -4.87
CA LEU A 178 -10.32 16.40 -6.12
C LEU A 178 -9.36 16.35 -7.31
N ASN A 179 -9.78 15.71 -8.40
CA ASN A 179 -9.01 15.56 -9.61
C ASN A 179 -8.93 16.90 -10.37
N ALA A 180 -7.72 17.44 -10.48
CA ALA A 180 -7.45 18.69 -11.19
C ALA A 180 -7.42 18.49 -12.72
N GLY A 181 -7.42 17.24 -13.20
CA GLY A 181 -7.30 16.85 -14.60
C GLY A 181 -5.97 16.17 -14.91
N SER A 182 -5.97 15.38 -15.98
CA SER A 182 -4.77 14.68 -16.50
C SER A 182 -4.06 13.82 -15.46
N GLY A 183 -4.82 13.15 -14.58
CA GLY A 183 -4.27 12.28 -13.54
C GLY A 183 -3.60 13.02 -12.37
N THR A 184 -3.85 14.33 -12.22
CA THR A 184 -3.32 15.13 -11.11
C THR A 184 -4.39 15.51 -10.10
N PHE A 185 -4.03 15.62 -8.82
CA PHE A 185 -4.98 15.85 -7.73
C PHE A 185 -4.63 17.07 -6.88
N ASN A 186 -5.68 17.77 -6.43
CA ASN A 186 -5.58 18.88 -5.50
C ASN A 186 -5.16 18.40 -4.10
N ALA A 187 -4.77 19.35 -3.24
CA ALA A 187 -4.50 19.06 -1.84
C ALA A 187 -5.75 18.47 -1.15
N GLN A 188 -5.53 17.50 -0.27
CA GLN A 188 -6.60 16.82 0.45
C GLN A 188 -7.44 17.77 1.32
N THR A 189 -8.75 17.55 1.32
CA THR A 189 -9.68 18.07 2.33
C THR A 189 -10.06 16.94 3.28
N ASN A 190 -9.94 17.15 4.58
CA ASN A 190 -10.20 16.14 5.59
C ASN A 190 -11.58 16.30 6.25
N TYR A 191 -12.31 15.20 6.38
CA TYR A 191 -13.59 15.11 7.07
C TYR A 191 -13.48 14.13 8.25
N SER A 192 -13.93 14.52 9.44
CA SER A 192 -13.97 13.63 10.60
C SER A 192 -15.04 12.54 10.42
N ILE A 193 -14.69 11.25 10.60
CA ILE A 193 -15.60 10.15 10.27
C ILE A 193 -15.75 9.05 11.33
N GLY A 194 -15.10 9.17 12.49
CA GLY A 194 -15.12 8.13 13.53
C GLY A 194 -13.74 7.48 13.70
N ILE A 195 -13.59 6.64 14.72
CA ILE A 195 -12.30 6.10 15.14
C ILE A 195 -11.92 4.90 14.26
N GLN A 196 -10.69 4.89 13.76
CA GLN A 196 -10.11 3.79 12.98
C GLN A 196 -10.97 3.42 11.76
N PRO A 197 -11.21 4.37 10.83
CA PRO A 197 -11.93 4.10 9.59
C PRO A 197 -11.12 3.10 8.75
N ALA A 198 -11.73 1.95 8.46
CA ALA A 198 -11.05 0.80 7.86
C ALA A 198 -11.41 0.58 6.39
N SER A 199 -12.64 0.89 5.99
CA SER A 199 -13.15 0.71 4.63
C SER A 199 -13.99 1.92 4.25
N VAL A 200 -13.86 2.38 3.00
CA VAL A 200 -14.71 3.44 2.42
C VAL A 200 -15.38 2.93 1.14
N ALA A 201 -16.64 3.29 0.95
CA ALA A 201 -17.33 3.23 -0.33
C ALA A 201 -18.00 4.57 -0.64
N VAL A 202 -18.26 4.80 -1.91
CA VAL A 202 -18.84 6.05 -2.41
C VAL A 202 -19.99 5.73 -3.35
N VAL A 203 -21.21 6.10 -2.98
CA VAL A 203 -22.45 5.85 -3.74
C VAL A 203 -23.55 6.80 -3.28
N ASP A 204 -24.45 7.18 -4.17
CA ASP A 204 -25.62 7.99 -3.81
C ASP A 204 -26.62 7.15 -2.99
N VAL A 205 -26.75 7.44 -1.69
CA VAL A 205 -27.65 6.69 -0.78
C VAL A 205 -28.96 7.42 -0.54
N ASN A 206 -29.13 8.61 -1.09
CA ASN A 206 -30.28 9.48 -0.84
C ASN A 206 -31.06 9.87 -2.13
N ASN A 207 -30.60 9.38 -3.28
CA ASN A 207 -31.17 9.55 -4.61
C ASN A 207 -31.23 11.01 -5.08
N ASP A 208 -30.19 11.80 -4.76
CA ASP A 208 -30.02 13.18 -5.25
C ASP A 208 -28.98 13.33 -6.37
N ASN A 209 -28.51 12.20 -6.91
CA ASN A 209 -27.45 12.06 -7.93
C ASN A 209 -26.10 12.62 -7.51
N LYS A 210 -25.79 12.61 -6.21
CA LYS A 210 -24.47 12.97 -5.70
C LYS A 210 -23.93 11.79 -4.89
N PRO A 211 -22.78 11.22 -5.28
CA PRO A 211 -22.21 10.12 -4.52
C PRO A 211 -21.85 10.56 -3.11
N ASP A 212 -22.37 9.84 -2.11
CA ASP A 212 -22.14 10.05 -0.68
C ASP A 212 -20.99 9.15 -0.20
N ILE A 213 -20.36 9.51 0.92
CA ILE A 213 -19.26 8.71 1.51
C ILE A 213 -19.81 7.84 2.65
N ILE A 214 -19.52 6.53 2.59
CA ILE A 214 -19.88 5.54 3.61
C ILE A 214 -18.61 4.88 4.14
N VAL A 215 -18.45 4.83 5.45
CA VAL A 215 -17.21 4.35 6.09
C VAL A 215 -17.49 3.40 7.25
N ALA A 216 -16.78 2.28 7.27
CA ALA A 216 -16.74 1.37 8.41
C ALA A 216 -15.68 1.84 9.41
N ASN A 217 -16.13 2.24 10.60
CA ASN A 217 -15.26 2.73 11.66
C ASN A 217 -14.98 1.62 12.66
N SER A 218 -13.87 0.94 12.44
CA SER A 218 -13.52 -0.28 13.15
C SER A 218 -13.29 -0.08 14.65
N GLY A 219 -12.86 1.12 15.07
CA GLY A 219 -12.64 1.48 16.46
C GLY A 219 -13.89 2.05 17.15
N SER A 220 -14.84 2.57 16.36
CA SER A 220 -16.13 3.07 16.88
C SER A 220 -17.27 2.05 16.83
N ASN A 221 -17.06 0.90 16.17
CA ASN A 221 -18.09 -0.14 15.94
C ASN A 221 -19.38 0.44 15.32
N ASN A 222 -19.20 1.30 14.31
CA ASN A 222 -20.29 1.90 13.58
C ASN A 222 -19.93 2.10 12.11
N VAL A 223 -20.95 2.43 11.32
CA VAL A 223 -20.80 2.98 9.98
C VAL A 223 -21.09 4.47 10.04
N GLY A 224 -20.21 5.29 9.50
CA GLY A 224 -20.41 6.72 9.29
C GLY A 224 -20.84 7.01 7.85
N VAL A 225 -21.81 7.90 7.67
CA VAL A 225 -22.32 8.33 6.37
C VAL A 225 -22.20 9.86 6.29
N LEU A 226 -21.48 10.37 5.28
CA LEU A 226 -21.44 11.80 4.98
C LEU A 226 -22.16 12.06 3.66
N LEU A 227 -23.24 12.83 3.72
CA LEU A 227 -23.99 13.20 2.53
C LEU A 227 -23.29 14.32 1.76
N ASN A 228 -23.16 14.16 0.46
CA ASN A 228 -22.52 15.09 -0.44
C ASN A 228 -23.41 16.30 -0.74
N THR A 229 -22.84 17.51 -0.72
CA THR A 229 -23.58 18.74 -1.03
C THR A 229 -23.51 19.15 -2.50
N GLY A 230 -22.67 18.48 -3.32
CA GLY A 230 -22.66 18.59 -4.78
C GLY A 230 -21.44 19.28 -5.40
N SER A 231 -20.37 19.47 -4.63
CA SER A 231 -19.12 20.08 -5.10
C SER A 231 -17.89 19.45 -4.44
N GLY A 232 -17.94 18.14 -4.18
CA GLY A 232 -16.90 17.44 -3.43
C GLY A 232 -16.83 17.82 -1.95
N THR A 233 -17.92 18.40 -1.43
CA THR A 233 -18.04 18.83 -0.04
C THR A 233 -19.15 18.06 0.66
N PHE A 234 -18.95 17.73 1.93
CA PHE A 234 -19.82 16.80 2.65
C PHE A 234 -20.36 17.38 3.96
N ASN A 235 -21.59 16.97 4.30
CA ASN A 235 -22.20 17.25 5.58
C ASN A 235 -21.49 16.50 6.72
N ALA A 236 -21.81 16.87 7.97
CA ALA A 236 -21.36 16.12 9.13
C ALA A 236 -21.88 14.67 9.08
N GLN A 237 -21.08 13.74 9.59
CA GLN A 237 -21.44 12.32 9.58
C GLN A 237 -22.72 12.02 10.36
N THR A 238 -23.51 11.09 9.85
CA THR A 238 -24.53 10.35 10.60
C THR A 238 -24.01 8.94 10.87
N THR A 239 -24.21 8.42 12.07
CA THR A 239 -23.63 7.12 12.49
C THR A 239 -24.68 6.05 12.71
N TYR A 240 -24.39 4.84 12.27
CA TYR A 240 -25.24 3.65 12.47
C TYR A 240 -24.43 2.57 13.21
N PRO A 241 -24.85 2.13 14.40
CA PRO A 241 -24.11 1.11 15.14
C PRO A 241 -24.14 -0.23 14.40
N VAL A 242 -23.00 -0.91 14.39
CA VAL A 242 -22.85 -2.28 13.88
C VAL A 242 -22.13 -3.16 14.91
N ASP A 243 -21.85 -4.41 14.57
CA ASP A 243 -21.10 -5.29 15.46
C ASP A 243 -19.61 -4.90 15.56
N ILE A 244 -18.82 -5.75 16.21
CA ILE A 244 -17.49 -5.39 16.72
C ILE A 244 -16.46 -5.45 15.60
N ASN A 245 -15.70 -4.35 15.46
CA ASN A 245 -14.58 -4.18 14.57
C ASN A 245 -14.95 -4.40 13.09
N PRO A 246 -15.82 -3.55 12.53
CA PRO A 246 -16.15 -3.57 11.11
C PRO A 246 -14.92 -3.21 10.27
N LEU A 247 -14.45 -4.13 9.41
CA LEU A 247 -13.22 -3.95 8.63
C LEU A 247 -13.44 -3.78 7.13
N SER A 248 -14.56 -4.26 6.60
CA SER A 248 -14.90 -4.14 5.19
C SER A 248 -16.39 -3.87 5.05
N LEU A 249 -16.73 -3.03 4.06
CA LEU A 249 -18.10 -2.77 3.68
C LEU A 249 -18.28 -2.87 2.17
N ALA A 250 -19.47 -3.24 1.75
CA ALA A 250 -19.97 -3.18 0.39
C ALA A 250 -21.32 -2.47 0.41
N VAL A 251 -21.66 -1.79 -0.70
CA VAL A 251 -22.94 -1.09 -0.82
C VAL A 251 -23.64 -1.50 -2.11
N VAL A 252 -24.81 -2.12 -2.00
CA VAL A 252 -25.58 -2.67 -3.12
C VAL A 252 -27.04 -2.87 -2.67
N ASP A 253 -28.00 -2.79 -3.58
CA ASP A 253 -29.39 -3.15 -3.29
C ASP A 253 -29.50 -4.68 -3.09
N VAL A 254 -29.76 -5.11 -1.85
CA VAL A 254 -29.89 -6.54 -1.52
C VAL A 254 -31.34 -7.01 -1.45
N ASN A 255 -32.31 -6.10 -1.56
CA ASN A 255 -33.73 -6.38 -1.38
C ASN A 255 -34.62 -6.03 -2.59
N SER A 256 -33.99 -5.62 -3.70
CA SER A 256 -34.63 -5.25 -4.97
C SER A 256 -35.58 -4.05 -4.88
N ASP A 257 -35.34 -3.10 -3.97
CA ASP A 257 -36.12 -1.86 -3.85
C ASP A 257 -35.48 -0.64 -4.55
N ASN A 258 -34.38 -0.86 -5.28
CA ASN A 258 -33.54 0.12 -5.97
C ASN A 258 -32.88 1.14 -5.05
N LYS A 259 -32.63 0.80 -3.78
CA LYS A 259 -31.85 1.63 -2.87
C LYS A 259 -30.61 0.86 -2.44
N PRO A 260 -29.43 1.48 -2.53
CA PRO A 260 -28.20 0.81 -2.13
C PRO A 260 -28.19 0.60 -0.61
N ASP A 261 -28.12 -0.66 -0.18
CA ASP A 261 -28.04 -1.11 1.21
C ASP A 261 -26.57 -1.32 1.62
N ILE A 262 -26.26 -1.27 2.92
CA ILE A 262 -24.88 -1.44 3.42
C ILE A 262 -24.71 -2.84 4.00
N VAL A 263 -23.65 -3.54 3.59
CA VAL A 263 -23.24 -4.85 4.12
C VAL A 263 -21.84 -4.74 4.70
N ILE A 264 -21.63 -5.23 5.93
CA ILE A 264 -20.40 -5.00 6.71
C ILE A 264 -19.85 -6.31 7.28
N ALA A 265 -18.57 -6.60 7.05
CA ALA A 265 -17.86 -7.68 7.71
C ALA A 265 -17.31 -7.23 9.08
N ASN A 266 -17.78 -7.86 10.16
CA ASN A 266 -17.41 -7.53 11.53
C ASN A 266 -16.42 -8.56 12.09
N TYR A 267 -15.15 -8.17 12.09
CA TYR A 267 -14.02 -9.09 12.22
C TYR A 267 -14.01 -9.87 13.55
N TYR A 268 -14.26 -9.20 14.67
CA TYR A 268 -14.18 -9.84 15.99
C TYR A 268 -15.47 -10.51 16.43
N SER A 269 -16.63 -10.10 15.93
CA SER A 269 -17.91 -10.75 16.26
C SER A 269 -18.17 -12.01 15.42
N SER A 270 -17.40 -12.24 14.35
CA SER A 270 -17.67 -13.32 13.38
C SER A 270 -19.09 -13.20 12.79
N THR A 271 -19.45 -11.98 12.43
CA THR A 271 -20.76 -11.66 11.84
C THR A 271 -20.63 -10.78 10.62
N VAL A 272 -21.67 -10.79 9.78
CA VAL A 272 -21.92 -9.77 8.77
C VAL A 272 -23.19 -9.00 9.16
N SER A 273 -23.13 -7.68 9.13
CA SER A 273 -24.28 -6.80 9.35
C SER A 273 -24.84 -6.33 8.01
N VAL A 274 -26.17 -6.29 7.89
CA VAL A 274 -26.91 -5.75 6.74
C VAL A 274 -27.82 -4.62 7.22
N LEU A 275 -27.64 -3.42 6.67
CA LEU A 275 -28.42 -2.23 6.99
C LEU A 275 -29.20 -1.81 5.75
N LEU A 276 -30.52 -1.98 5.79
CA LEU A 276 -31.38 -1.63 4.66
C LEU A 276 -31.61 -0.12 4.59
N ASN A 277 -31.52 0.45 3.39
CA ASN A 277 -31.66 1.88 3.14
C ASN A 277 -33.14 2.28 3.05
N ALA A 278 -33.53 3.33 3.77
CA ALA A 278 -34.88 3.89 3.71
C ALA A 278 -35.12 4.73 2.44
N GLY A 279 -34.05 5.17 1.76
CA GLY A 279 -34.08 5.89 0.47
C GLY A 279 -33.92 7.40 0.58
N ASN A 280 -33.56 7.88 1.76
CA ASN A 280 -33.33 9.31 2.05
C ASN A 280 -31.96 9.52 2.73
N GLY A 281 -31.01 8.60 2.52
CA GLY A 281 -29.72 8.58 3.20
C GLY A 281 -29.78 8.09 4.65
N THR A 282 -30.91 7.52 5.08
CA THR A 282 -31.03 6.88 6.40
C THR A 282 -31.17 5.37 6.31
N PHE A 283 -30.65 4.66 7.30
CA PHE A 283 -30.61 3.20 7.33
C PHE A 283 -31.35 2.63 8.53
N ASN A 284 -31.99 1.48 8.30
CA ASN A 284 -32.63 0.69 9.34
C ASN A 284 -31.59 0.07 10.28
N ALA A 285 -32.05 -0.43 11.43
CA ALA A 285 -31.22 -1.20 12.34
C ALA A 285 -30.64 -2.44 11.63
N GLN A 286 -29.42 -2.81 12.01
CA GLN A 286 -28.73 -3.95 11.41
C GLN A 286 -29.51 -5.25 11.56
N THR A 287 -29.49 -6.06 10.51
CA THR A 287 -29.75 -7.51 10.57
C THR A 287 -28.40 -8.23 10.56
N THR A 288 -28.21 -9.19 11.46
CA THR A 288 -26.92 -9.84 11.66
C THR A 288 -26.94 -11.29 11.16
N TYR A 289 -25.91 -11.69 10.43
CA TYR A 289 -25.66 -13.05 9.96
C TYR A 289 -24.41 -13.60 10.61
N SER A 290 -24.52 -14.73 11.31
CA SER A 290 -23.34 -15.43 11.84
C SER A 290 -22.56 -16.09 10.71
N ILE A 291 -21.25 -15.90 10.70
CA ILE A 291 -20.34 -16.45 9.70
C ILE A 291 -19.11 -17.06 10.37
N SER A 292 -18.18 -17.57 9.56
CA SER A 292 -16.93 -18.14 10.07
C SER A 292 -15.98 -17.08 10.62
N SER A 293 -14.96 -17.50 11.36
CA SER A 293 -14.16 -16.59 12.17
C SER A 293 -13.28 -15.64 11.36
N GLY A 294 -13.26 -14.37 11.77
CA GLY A 294 -12.44 -13.31 11.19
C GLY A 294 -12.89 -12.82 9.81
N PRO A 295 -14.18 -12.51 9.58
CA PRO A 295 -14.60 -11.94 8.31
C PRO A 295 -13.91 -10.58 8.11
N ILE A 296 -13.13 -10.44 7.04
CA ILE A 296 -12.26 -9.26 6.82
C ILE A 296 -12.51 -8.55 5.50
N SER A 297 -13.09 -9.24 4.51
CA SER A 297 -13.47 -8.68 3.22
C SER A 297 -14.84 -9.22 2.83
N VAL A 298 -15.74 -8.35 2.39
CA VAL A 298 -17.07 -8.70 1.87
C VAL A 298 -17.26 -8.08 0.49
N VAL A 299 -17.77 -8.88 -0.44
CA VAL A 299 -18.15 -8.48 -1.80
C VAL A 299 -19.53 -9.05 -2.08
N LEU A 300 -20.33 -8.33 -2.88
CA LEU A 300 -21.65 -8.76 -3.29
C LEU A 300 -21.78 -8.80 -4.81
N VAL A 301 -22.07 -9.98 -5.35
CA VAL A 301 -22.21 -10.25 -6.80
C VAL A 301 -23.20 -11.40 -6.96
N ASP A 302 -24.00 -11.41 -8.03
CA ASP A 302 -24.83 -12.56 -8.39
C ASP A 302 -23.95 -13.74 -8.83
N MET A 303 -23.85 -14.78 -8.00
CA MET A 303 -22.98 -15.93 -8.25
C MET A 303 -23.72 -17.10 -8.89
N ASN A 304 -25.05 -17.00 -8.99
CA ASN A 304 -25.92 -18.09 -9.39
C ASN A 304 -26.82 -17.74 -10.60
N ASN A 305 -26.69 -16.53 -11.13
CA ASN A 305 -27.40 -15.96 -12.28
C ASN A 305 -28.92 -15.81 -12.05
N ASP A 306 -29.34 -15.46 -10.82
CA ASP A 306 -30.74 -15.16 -10.49
C ASP A 306 -31.06 -13.66 -10.35
N ASN A 307 -30.11 -12.80 -10.73
CA ASN A 307 -30.12 -11.35 -10.66
C ASN A 307 -30.23 -10.79 -9.25
N LYS A 308 -29.74 -11.52 -8.24
CA LYS A 308 -29.66 -11.04 -6.87
C LYS A 308 -28.23 -11.09 -6.40
N PRO A 309 -27.72 -10.00 -5.79
CA PRO A 309 -26.36 -10.01 -5.29
C PRO A 309 -26.23 -10.97 -4.10
N ASP A 310 -25.45 -12.03 -4.29
CA ASP A 310 -25.05 -12.98 -3.25
C ASP A 310 -23.86 -12.42 -2.46
N MET A 311 -23.66 -12.88 -1.23
CA MET A 311 -22.60 -12.40 -0.34
C MET A 311 -21.40 -13.35 -0.35
N ILE A 312 -20.21 -12.80 -0.60
CA ILE A 312 -18.93 -13.50 -0.60
C ILE A 312 -18.03 -12.88 0.47
N VAL A 313 -17.52 -13.69 1.39
CA VAL A 313 -16.76 -13.21 2.56
C VAL A 313 -15.46 -13.97 2.74
N ALA A 314 -14.33 -13.25 2.81
CA ALA A 314 -13.06 -13.81 3.23
C ALA A 314 -12.99 -13.90 4.76
N ASN A 315 -12.72 -15.09 5.29
CA ASN A 315 -12.62 -15.32 6.73
C ASN A 315 -11.17 -15.66 7.12
N TYR A 316 -10.46 -14.64 7.61
CA TYR A 316 -9.02 -14.66 7.84
C TYR A 316 -8.57 -15.82 8.73
N TYR A 317 -9.21 -16.00 9.89
CA TYR A 317 -8.77 -17.00 10.88
C TYR A 317 -9.12 -18.43 10.50
N SER A 318 -10.22 -18.62 9.77
CA SER A 318 -10.68 -19.95 9.36
C SER A 318 -10.06 -20.41 8.03
N SER A 319 -9.37 -19.52 7.30
CA SER A 319 -8.80 -19.83 5.97
C SER A 319 -9.84 -20.37 5.00
N ILE A 320 -11.02 -19.74 5.00
CA ILE A 320 -12.13 -20.07 4.09
C ILE A 320 -12.72 -18.81 3.46
N VAL A 321 -13.32 -18.99 2.30
CA VAL A 321 -14.30 -18.06 1.75
C VAL A 321 -15.70 -18.62 2.01
N SER A 322 -16.59 -17.77 2.52
CA SER A 322 -18.01 -18.09 2.72
C SER A 322 -18.85 -17.46 1.62
N VAL A 323 -19.84 -18.20 1.13
CA VAL A 323 -20.83 -17.75 0.15
C VAL A 323 -22.22 -17.92 0.74
N LEU A 324 -23.01 -16.85 0.79
CA LEU A 324 -24.40 -16.88 1.23
C LEU A 324 -25.28 -16.37 0.09
N LEU A 325 -26.24 -17.19 -0.35
CA LEU A 325 -27.12 -16.84 -1.45
C LEU A 325 -28.24 -15.90 -0.98
N ASN A 326 -28.57 -14.90 -1.79
CA ASN A 326 -29.59 -13.91 -1.46
C ASN A 326 -30.97 -14.34 -1.98
N ALA A 327 -31.98 -14.31 -1.13
CA ALA A 327 -33.36 -14.59 -1.52
C ALA A 327 -34.00 -13.45 -2.33
N GLY A 328 -33.42 -12.25 -2.30
CA GLY A 328 -33.86 -11.06 -3.06
C GLY A 328 -34.75 -10.12 -2.27
N ASN A 329 -34.86 -10.32 -0.97
CA ASN A 329 -35.61 -9.50 -0.03
C ASN A 329 -34.73 -9.02 1.14
N GLY A 330 -33.42 -8.99 0.93
CA GLY A 330 -32.42 -8.70 1.95
C GLY A 330 -32.13 -9.85 2.93
N THR A 331 -32.66 -11.06 2.67
CA THR A 331 -32.34 -12.25 3.47
C THR A 331 -31.37 -13.19 2.76
N PHE A 332 -30.36 -13.66 3.50
CA PHE A 332 -29.32 -14.54 3.00
C PHE A 332 -29.45 -15.96 3.57
N SER A 333 -29.06 -16.95 2.76
CA SER A 333 -28.99 -18.36 3.17
C SER A 333 -27.92 -18.60 4.23
N ALA A 334 -27.89 -19.82 4.79
CA ALA A 334 -26.73 -20.27 5.53
C ALA A 334 -25.47 -20.27 4.62
N GLN A 335 -24.30 -20.03 5.22
CA GLN A 335 -23.04 -20.03 4.49
C GLN A 335 -22.71 -21.41 3.90
N THR A 336 -22.32 -21.42 2.63
CA THR A 336 -21.51 -22.48 2.04
C THR A 336 -20.06 -22.05 2.11
N THR A 337 -19.14 -22.96 2.42
CA THR A 337 -17.75 -22.61 2.71
C THR A 337 -16.80 -23.32 1.77
N TYR A 338 -15.77 -22.59 1.33
CA TYR A 338 -14.73 -23.06 0.43
C TYR A 338 -13.38 -22.84 1.08
N SER A 339 -12.61 -23.92 1.27
CA SER A 339 -11.27 -23.81 1.84
C SER A 339 -10.34 -23.11 0.88
N VAL A 340 -9.57 -22.17 1.41
CA VAL A 340 -8.49 -21.48 0.71
C VAL A 340 -7.18 -21.65 1.47
N THR A 341 -6.08 -21.21 0.89
CA THR A 341 -4.80 -21.17 1.59
C THR A 341 -4.82 -20.13 2.73
N SER A 342 -3.77 -20.12 3.54
CA SER A 342 -3.78 -19.42 4.84
C SER A 342 -3.98 -17.90 4.73
N GLY A 343 -4.88 -17.39 5.58
CA GLY A 343 -5.06 -15.96 5.85
C GLY A 343 -5.64 -15.17 4.67
N PRO A 344 -6.84 -15.49 4.16
CA PRO A 344 -7.47 -14.69 3.12
C PRO A 344 -7.79 -13.28 3.66
N MET A 345 -7.28 -12.25 2.98
CA MET A 345 -7.42 -10.84 3.37
C MET A 345 -8.40 -10.07 2.49
N SER A 346 -8.50 -10.42 1.21
CA SER A 346 -9.30 -9.70 0.23
C SER A 346 -9.84 -10.67 -0.80
N VAL A 347 -11.08 -10.44 -1.23
CA VAL A 347 -11.74 -11.14 -2.34
C VAL A 347 -12.06 -10.16 -3.48
N ALA A 348 -11.89 -10.62 -4.71
CA ALA A 348 -12.42 -10.01 -5.92
C ALA A 348 -13.23 -11.07 -6.68
N VAL A 349 -14.22 -10.63 -7.46
CA VAL A 349 -15.14 -11.52 -8.16
C VAL A 349 -15.30 -11.04 -9.61
N VAL A 350 -14.96 -11.91 -10.56
CA VAL A 350 -15.09 -11.66 -12.01
C VAL A 350 -15.00 -12.98 -12.75
N ASP A 351 -15.61 -13.09 -13.93
CA ASP A 351 -15.39 -14.22 -14.83
C ASP A 351 -13.97 -14.13 -15.44
N VAL A 352 -13.08 -15.03 -15.03
CA VAL A 352 -11.68 -15.06 -15.52
C VAL A 352 -11.46 -16.06 -16.65
N ASN A 353 -12.48 -16.85 -16.99
CA ASN A 353 -12.37 -17.94 -17.95
C ASN A 353 -13.36 -17.81 -19.15
N ASN A 354 -14.15 -16.75 -19.16
CA ASN A 354 -15.12 -16.37 -20.19
C ASN A 354 -16.26 -17.40 -20.37
N ASP A 355 -16.73 -18.01 -19.27
CA ASP A 355 -17.90 -18.91 -19.27
C ASP A 355 -19.21 -18.25 -18.78
N ASN A 356 -19.18 -16.93 -18.57
CA ASN A 356 -20.25 -16.09 -18.02
C ASN A 356 -20.69 -16.49 -16.60
N LYS A 357 -19.75 -16.99 -15.79
CA LYS A 357 -19.96 -17.22 -14.37
C LYS A 357 -18.87 -16.50 -13.59
N PRO A 358 -19.22 -15.64 -12.62
CA PRO A 358 -18.20 -14.96 -11.84
C PRO A 358 -17.40 -15.97 -11.00
N ASP A 359 -16.08 -15.87 -11.09
CA ASP A 359 -15.10 -16.66 -10.33
C ASP A 359 -14.63 -15.88 -9.10
N ILE A 360 -14.13 -16.58 -8.08
CA ILE A 360 -13.61 -15.95 -6.86
C ILE A 360 -12.08 -15.89 -6.91
N ILE A 361 -11.53 -14.71 -6.66
CA ILE A 361 -10.09 -14.45 -6.56
C ILE A 361 -9.79 -13.99 -5.14
N VAL A 362 -8.75 -14.55 -4.52
CA VAL A 362 -8.46 -14.37 -3.08
C VAL A 362 -7.00 -14.01 -2.86
N ALA A 363 -6.72 -12.88 -2.21
CA ALA A 363 -5.39 -12.57 -1.69
C ALA A 363 -5.17 -13.32 -0.37
N ASN A 364 -4.25 -14.31 -0.36
CA ASN A 364 -3.95 -15.12 0.82
C ASN A 364 -2.67 -14.63 1.49
N PHE A 365 -2.84 -13.73 2.45
CA PHE A 365 -1.76 -13.07 3.19
C PHE A 365 -0.77 -14.04 3.83
N GLY A 366 -1.27 -15.10 4.47
CA GLY A 366 -0.43 -16.06 5.20
C GLY A 366 0.37 -16.98 4.28
N SER A 367 -0.03 -17.10 3.02
CA SER A 367 0.57 -18.04 2.04
C SER A 367 1.33 -17.34 0.91
N ASN A 368 1.37 -16.01 0.89
CA ASN A 368 2.02 -15.20 -0.17
C ASN A 368 1.58 -15.63 -1.58
N ASN A 369 0.27 -15.83 -1.76
CA ASN A 369 -0.30 -16.22 -3.05
C ASN A 369 -1.64 -15.52 -3.30
N VAL A 370 -2.04 -15.50 -4.56
CA VAL A 370 -3.42 -15.29 -4.97
C VAL A 370 -4.04 -16.64 -5.32
N GLY A 371 -5.23 -16.91 -4.80
CA GLY A 371 -6.05 -18.06 -5.12
C GLY A 371 -7.13 -17.73 -6.14
N VAL A 372 -7.41 -18.66 -7.06
CA VAL A 372 -8.51 -18.58 -8.01
C VAL A 372 -9.39 -19.82 -7.84
N LEU A 373 -10.68 -19.60 -7.58
CA LEU A 373 -11.69 -20.63 -7.45
C LEU A 373 -12.69 -20.43 -8.59
N LEU A 374 -12.67 -21.32 -9.59
CA LEU A 374 -13.57 -21.23 -10.73
C LEU A 374 -14.97 -21.69 -10.36
N ASN A 375 -15.99 -20.94 -10.77
CA ASN A 375 -17.40 -21.21 -10.55
C ASN A 375 -17.89 -22.26 -11.55
N ALA A 376 -18.21 -23.46 -11.07
CA ALA A 376 -18.78 -24.51 -11.89
C ALA A 376 -20.23 -24.20 -12.31
N GLY A 377 -20.90 -23.28 -11.60
CA GLY A 377 -22.30 -22.91 -11.76
C GLY A 377 -23.08 -22.96 -10.46
N SER A 378 -24.15 -22.16 -10.37
CA SER A 378 -25.07 -22.12 -9.22
C SER A 378 -24.36 -21.85 -7.87
N GLY A 379 -23.29 -21.04 -7.88
CA GLY A 379 -22.51 -20.71 -6.68
C GLY A 379 -21.67 -21.86 -6.12
N ILE A 380 -21.37 -22.89 -6.93
CA ILE A 380 -20.49 -24.02 -6.57
C ILE A 380 -19.10 -23.81 -7.19
N PHE A 381 -18.06 -23.80 -6.37
CA PHE A 381 -16.69 -23.52 -6.82
C PHE A 381 -15.78 -24.75 -6.80
N SER A 382 -14.83 -24.74 -7.72
CA SER A 382 -13.70 -25.67 -7.76
C SER A 382 -12.71 -25.42 -6.60
N ASN A 383 -11.80 -26.37 -6.40
CA ASN A 383 -10.68 -26.17 -5.48
C ASN A 383 -9.78 -25.02 -5.97
N GLN A 384 -9.20 -24.28 -5.04
CA GLN A 384 -8.29 -23.18 -5.33
C GLN A 384 -7.10 -23.62 -6.20
N THR A 385 -6.89 -22.89 -7.30
CA THR A 385 -5.59 -22.82 -8.00
C THR A 385 -4.79 -21.65 -7.45
N SER A 386 -3.51 -21.84 -7.12
CA SER A 386 -2.70 -20.81 -6.44
C SER A 386 -1.58 -20.28 -7.32
N TYR A 387 -1.39 -18.96 -7.29
CA TYR A 387 -0.32 -18.25 -7.97
C TYR A 387 0.53 -17.51 -6.95
N SER A 388 1.81 -17.84 -6.86
CA SER A 388 2.73 -17.15 -5.95
C SER A 388 2.82 -15.67 -6.29
N VAL A 389 2.75 -14.82 -5.27
CA VAL A 389 2.92 -13.38 -5.40
C VAL A 389 3.94 -12.85 -4.38
N GLY A 390 4.07 -11.53 -4.28
CA GLY A 390 4.88 -10.87 -3.26
C GLY A 390 4.42 -11.18 -1.84
N ALA A 391 5.23 -10.78 -0.86
CA ALA A 391 4.98 -11.07 0.54
C ALA A 391 3.76 -10.31 1.07
N ASN A 392 2.91 -11.04 1.79
CA ASN A 392 1.74 -10.54 2.50
C ASN A 392 0.78 -9.76 1.58
N PRO A 393 0.17 -10.42 0.57
CA PRO A 393 -0.84 -9.77 -0.25
C PRO A 393 -2.07 -9.41 0.60
N VAL A 394 -2.50 -8.14 0.54
CA VAL A 394 -3.57 -7.59 1.40
C VAL A 394 -4.80 -7.11 0.63
N SER A 395 -4.64 -6.76 -0.64
CA SER A 395 -5.74 -6.35 -1.52
C SER A 395 -5.55 -6.98 -2.89
N VAL A 396 -6.66 -7.44 -3.47
CA VAL A 396 -6.73 -7.92 -4.85
C VAL A 396 -7.88 -7.21 -5.58
N THR A 397 -7.64 -6.82 -6.82
CA THR A 397 -8.65 -6.30 -7.75
C THR A 397 -8.35 -6.83 -9.15
N VAL A 398 -9.23 -6.54 -10.10
CA VAL A 398 -9.17 -7.04 -11.46
C VAL A 398 -9.49 -5.96 -12.47
N ALA A 399 -8.77 -5.96 -13.59
CA ALA A 399 -9.02 -5.11 -14.74
C ALA A 399 -8.26 -5.67 -15.95
N ASP A 400 -8.72 -5.38 -17.16
CA ASP A 400 -7.94 -5.66 -18.37
C ASP A 400 -6.82 -4.62 -18.48
N MET A 401 -5.59 -5.03 -18.15
CA MET A 401 -4.44 -4.12 -18.08
C MET A 401 -3.64 -4.11 -19.38
N ASN A 402 -3.96 -4.98 -20.34
CA ASN A 402 -3.22 -5.08 -21.61
C ASN A 402 -4.11 -4.93 -22.85
N ASN A 403 -5.39 -4.59 -22.67
CA ASN A 403 -6.41 -4.41 -23.69
C ASN A 403 -6.69 -5.68 -24.52
N ASP A 404 -6.60 -6.87 -23.93
CA ASP A 404 -6.92 -8.13 -24.59
C ASP A 404 -8.33 -8.68 -24.27
N ASN A 405 -9.13 -7.89 -23.57
CA ASN A 405 -10.48 -8.17 -23.06
C ASN A 405 -10.54 -9.35 -22.08
N LYS A 406 -9.46 -9.60 -21.33
CA LYS A 406 -9.46 -10.56 -20.23
C LYS A 406 -9.11 -9.83 -18.94
N PRO A 407 -9.87 -10.04 -17.85
CA PRO A 407 -9.53 -9.43 -16.58
C PRO A 407 -8.24 -10.04 -16.05
N ASP A 408 -7.24 -9.18 -15.86
CA ASP A 408 -5.97 -9.48 -15.21
C ASP A 408 -6.09 -9.28 -13.69
N ILE A 409 -5.21 -9.92 -12.91
CA ILE A 409 -5.18 -9.78 -11.46
C ILE A 409 -4.17 -8.71 -11.06
N ILE A 410 -4.62 -7.74 -10.26
CA ILE A 410 -3.78 -6.72 -9.62
C ILE A 410 -3.76 -6.97 -8.11
N VAL A 411 -2.56 -7.01 -7.50
CA VAL A 411 -2.39 -7.34 -6.07
C VAL A 411 -1.46 -6.36 -5.34
N ALA A 412 -1.88 -5.88 -4.18
CA ALA A 412 -1.02 -5.09 -3.30
C ALA A 412 -0.26 -6.01 -2.35
N ASN A 413 1.05 -6.08 -2.50
CA ASN A 413 1.91 -6.92 -1.67
C ASN A 413 2.51 -6.06 -0.56
N TYR A 414 1.88 -6.14 0.62
CA TYR A 414 2.12 -5.24 1.73
C TYR A 414 3.59 -5.19 2.13
N VAL A 415 4.20 -6.34 2.44
CA VAL A 415 5.60 -6.39 2.94
C VAL A 415 6.59 -6.20 1.80
N SER A 416 6.27 -6.65 0.58
CA SER A 416 7.15 -6.47 -0.57
C SER A 416 7.22 -5.04 -1.10
N ASN A 417 6.31 -4.14 -0.68
CA ASN A 417 6.19 -2.78 -1.21
C ASN A 417 6.05 -2.75 -2.74
N THR A 418 5.23 -3.66 -3.27
CA THR A 418 5.01 -3.79 -4.72
C THR A 418 3.54 -3.97 -5.06
N ILE A 419 3.10 -3.35 -6.14
CA ILE A 419 1.91 -3.78 -6.86
C ILE A 419 2.30 -4.90 -7.81
N GLY A 420 1.53 -5.99 -7.80
CA GLY A 420 1.67 -7.12 -8.68
C GLY A 420 0.65 -7.13 -9.79
N LEU A 421 1.07 -7.55 -10.97
CA LEU A 421 0.20 -7.80 -12.11
C LEU A 421 0.39 -9.23 -12.61
N LEU A 422 -0.69 -10.00 -12.66
CA LEU A 422 -0.71 -11.33 -13.26
C LEU A 422 -1.65 -11.28 -14.46
N LEU A 423 -1.06 -11.39 -15.66
CA LEU A 423 -1.83 -11.34 -16.90
C LEU A 423 -2.60 -12.64 -17.12
N ASN A 424 -3.87 -12.52 -17.49
CA ASN A 424 -4.75 -13.64 -17.76
C ASN A 424 -4.44 -14.24 -19.14
N THR A 425 -4.37 -15.57 -19.20
CA THR A 425 -4.09 -16.32 -20.44
C THR A 425 -5.38 -16.68 -21.21
N GLY A 426 -6.55 -16.51 -20.61
CA GLY A 426 -7.88 -16.68 -21.23
C GLY A 426 -8.64 -17.94 -20.87
N SER A 427 -8.13 -18.75 -19.94
CA SER A 427 -8.78 -19.98 -19.46
C SER A 427 -8.86 -20.05 -17.93
N GLY A 428 -8.93 -18.90 -17.25
CA GLY A 428 -8.82 -18.82 -15.78
C GLY A 428 -7.42 -19.13 -15.27
N THR A 429 -6.41 -19.07 -16.15
CA THR A 429 -5.00 -19.29 -15.83
C THR A 429 -4.19 -18.01 -16.02
N PHE A 430 -3.18 -17.81 -15.17
CA PHE A 430 -2.44 -16.55 -15.11
C PHE A 430 -0.94 -16.75 -15.29
N ASN A 431 -0.30 -15.78 -15.93
CA ASN A 431 1.15 -15.69 -16.02
C ASN A 431 1.79 -15.43 -14.64
N ALA A 432 3.10 -15.65 -14.55
CA ALA A 432 3.86 -15.24 -13.38
C ALA A 432 3.75 -13.72 -13.16
N GLN A 433 3.75 -13.31 -11.90
CA GLN A 433 3.61 -11.90 -11.52
C GLN A 433 4.73 -11.04 -12.09
N THR A 434 4.34 -9.89 -12.65
CA THR A 434 5.20 -8.72 -12.85
C THR A 434 5.01 -7.75 -11.69
N THR A 435 6.08 -7.17 -11.17
CA THR A 435 6.03 -6.28 -10.00
C THR A 435 6.40 -4.85 -10.35
N TYR A 436 5.68 -3.91 -9.73
CA TYR A 436 5.95 -2.49 -9.77
C TYR A 436 6.26 -2.02 -8.34
N PRO A 437 7.50 -1.58 -8.05
CA PRO A 437 7.85 -1.01 -6.76
C PRO A 437 7.02 0.23 -6.48
N VAL A 438 6.52 0.34 -5.26
CA VAL A 438 5.70 1.47 -4.81
C VAL A 438 6.11 1.92 -3.41
N GLY A 439 5.35 2.87 -2.84
CA GLY A 439 5.50 3.30 -1.45
C GLY A 439 5.42 2.17 -0.42
N ILE A 440 5.74 2.50 0.84
CA ILE A 440 5.85 1.50 1.90
C ILE A 440 4.46 1.05 2.34
N TYR A 441 4.27 -0.28 2.38
CA TYR A 441 3.07 -0.95 2.85
C TYR A 441 1.80 -0.57 2.08
N PRO A 442 1.74 -0.86 0.76
CA PRO A 442 0.54 -0.66 -0.05
C PRO A 442 -0.59 -1.54 0.49
N TYR A 443 -1.77 -0.96 0.73
CA TYR A 443 -2.86 -1.63 1.46
C TYR A 443 -4.11 -1.89 0.64
N SER A 444 -4.66 -0.87 -0.02
CA SER A 444 -5.89 -0.94 -0.82
C SER A 444 -5.62 -0.46 -2.23
N LEU A 445 -6.34 -1.04 -3.20
CA LEU A 445 -6.26 -0.74 -4.62
C LEU A 445 -7.61 -0.25 -5.17
N ALA A 446 -7.54 0.66 -6.13
CA ALA A 446 -8.61 1.00 -7.05
C ALA A 446 -8.04 1.09 -8.46
N VAL A 447 -8.85 0.73 -9.47
CA VAL A 447 -8.47 0.80 -10.88
C VAL A 447 -9.50 1.61 -11.64
N VAL A 448 -9.05 2.68 -12.28
CA VAL A 448 -9.89 3.63 -13.01
C VAL A 448 -9.01 4.49 -13.92
N ASP A 449 -9.55 4.94 -15.05
CA ASP A 449 -8.89 5.97 -15.86
C ASP A 449 -9.06 7.34 -15.20
N VAL A 450 -8.00 7.90 -14.62
CA VAL A 450 -8.02 9.21 -13.93
C VAL A 450 -7.49 10.35 -14.80
N ASN A 451 -6.94 10.05 -15.97
CA ASN A 451 -6.33 11.01 -16.88
C ASN A 451 -7.11 11.21 -18.20
N SER A 452 -8.17 10.41 -18.41
CA SER A 452 -9.05 10.36 -19.58
C SER A 452 -8.36 9.89 -20.88
N ASP A 453 -7.39 8.99 -20.78
CA ASP A 453 -6.72 8.39 -21.95
C ASP A 453 -7.29 7.03 -22.39
N ASN A 454 -8.35 6.56 -21.72
CA ASN A 454 -9.00 5.26 -21.87
C ASN A 454 -8.14 4.05 -21.50
N LYS A 455 -7.14 4.24 -20.64
CA LYS A 455 -6.37 3.16 -20.05
C LYS A 455 -6.61 3.10 -18.54
N PRO A 456 -6.72 1.90 -17.96
CA PRO A 456 -6.90 1.78 -16.51
C PRO A 456 -5.62 2.17 -15.77
N ASP A 457 -5.71 3.15 -14.88
CA ASP A 457 -4.65 3.53 -13.94
C ASP A 457 -4.84 2.81 -12.60
N ILE A 458 -3.76 2.66 -11.83
CA ILE A 458 -3.81 2.04 -10.49
C ILE A 458 -3.63 3.10 -9.40
N ILE A 459 -4.61 3.21 -8.51
CA ILE A 459 -4.58 4.07 -7.34
C ILE A 459 -4.47 3.19 -6.10
N PHE A 460 -3.63 3.56 -5.14
CA PHE A 460 -3.44 2.77 -3.93
C PHE A 460 -3.05 3.58 -2.70
N ALA A 461 -3.35 3.06 -1.53
CA ALA A 461 -2.95 3.65 -0.25
C ALA A 461 -1.62 3.08 0.24
N ASN A 462 -0.64 3.93 0.56
CA ASN A 462 0.63 3.53 1.17
C ASN A 462 0.58 3.79 2.68
N SER A 463 0.22 2.76 3.43
CA SER A 463 -0.18 2.92 4.83
C SER A 463 0.96 3.41 5.75
N ALA A 464 2.23 3.10 5.48
CA ALA A 464 3.34 3.61 6.29
C ALA A 464 3.92 4.93 5.77
N SER A 465 3.50 5.37 4.59
CA SER A 465 4.00 6.60 3.95
C SER A 465 3.00 7.76 4.01
N ASP A 466 1.85 7.55 4.66
CA ASP A 466 0.77 8.53 4.84
C ASP A 466 0.36 9.24 3.54
N ASN A 467 0.31 8.48 2.44
CA ASN A 467 -0.02 8.99 1.11
C ASN A 467 -0.81 7.99 0.28
N VAL A 468 -1.42 8.48 -0.79
CA VAL A 468 -1.91 7.68 -1.90
C VAL A 468 -0.94 7.76 -3.07
N GLY A 469 -0.74 6.62 -3.74
CA GLY A 469 0.02 6.50 -4.97
C GLY A 469 -0.89 6.38 -6.19
N VAL A 470 -0.40 6.89 -7.32
CA VAL A 470 -1.02 6.77 -8.63
C VAL A 470 0.03 6.25 -9.61
N LEU A 471 -0.27 5.13 -10.26
CA LEU A 471 0.48 4.60 -11.41
C LEU A 471 -0.36 4.84 -12.66
N LEU A 472 0.05 5.82 -13.47
CA LEU A 472 -0.62 6.12 -14.73
C LEU A 472 -0.17 5.15 -15.82
N HIS A 473 -1.13 4.59 -16.53
CA HIS A 473 -0.92 3.65 -17.62
C HIS A 473 -0.48 4.40 -18.89
N CYS A 474 0.50 3.82 -19.57
CA CYS A 474 1.12 4.28 -20.80
C CYS A 474 1.29 3.07 -21.74
#